data_AF-A0A7Y3FHH3-F1
#
_entry.id   AF-A0A7Y3FHH3-F1
#
_cell.length_a   1.000
_cell.length_b   1.000
_cell.length_c   1.000
_cell.angle_alpha   90.00
_cell.angle_beta   90.00
_cell.angle_gamma   90.00
#
_symmetry.space_group_name_H-M   'P 1'
#
loop_
_entity.id
_entity.type
_entity.pdbx_description
1 polymer ?
#
loop_
_entity_poly.entity_id
_entity_poly.type
_entity_poly.pdbx_seq_one_letter_code
_entity_poly.pdbx_strand_id
1 'polypeptide(L)'
;MIGHRVLTPQEEIEAAKQVERLEIAYWEALLSYPACFESVAAVIERRVEDQPLPELASLRKLCKSSKADKLGKRQEVRWAALCLQLSTKMRELDSDRLFVQESDRAVHRLAGDFADERDIVGDHVRMTPSFKRFLQSVRVAQKAQQRAKNRFVAANLRLVVSIARRYNRGRLPLIDLIQEGNIGLMKAVERFDHNRGYRFSTYASWWIRHAISRALADKGRAVRIPVHMLDTYN
;
A
#
# COMPACT_ATOMS: atom_id res chain seq x y z
N MET A 1 -10.73 -28.68 -9.76
CA MET A 1 -10.67 -27.79 -8.57
C MET A 1 -9.22 -27.57 -8.19
N ILE A 2 -8.61 -26.44 -8.58
CA ILE A 2 -7.27 -26.09 -8.11
C ILE A 2 -7.44 -25.59 -6.67
N GLY A 3 -7.36 -26.51 -5.71
CA GLY A 3 -7.35 -26.15 -4.30
C GLY A 3 -6.07 -25.38 -4.02
N HIS A 4 -6.18 -24.07 -3.77
CA HIS A 4 -5.04 -23.31 -3.24
C HIS A 4 -4.62 -23.96 -1.92
N ARG A 5 -3.41 -24.57 -1.93
CA ARG A 5 -2.78 -25.22 -0.79
C ARG A 5 -2.64 -24.19 0.34
N VAL A 6 -2.96 -24.61 1.56
CA VAL A 6 -2.72 -23.80 2.76
C VAL A 6 -1.21 -23.61 2.90
N LEU A 7 -0.78 -22.35 3.06
CA LEU A 7 0.63 -22.03 3.23
C LEU A 7 1.17 -22.62 4.54
N THR A 8 2.37 -23.16 4.45
CA THR A 8 3.17 -23.51 5.63
C THR A 8 3.68 -22.24 6.33
N PRO A 9 4.11 -22.32 7.61
CA PRO A 9 4.65 -21.15 8.32
C PRO A 9 5.82 -20.47 7.58
N GLN A 10 6.68 -21.27 6.94
CA GLN A 10 7.81 -20.76 6.15
C GLN A 10 7.32 -20.03 4.89
N GLU A 11 6.39 -20.63 4.14
CA GLU A 11 5.79 -20.00 2.96
C GLU A 11 5.01 -18.70 3.31
N GLU A 12 4.39 -18.62 4.50
CA GLU A 12 3.77 -17.39 5.01
C GLU A 12 4.80 -16.27 5.20
N ILE A 13 5.93 -16.59 5.84
CA ILE A 13 7.02 -15.62 6.06
C ILE A 13 7.65 -15.18 4.74
N GLU A 14 7.89 -16.11 3.81
CA GLU A 14 8.43 -15.78 2.49
C GLU A 14 7.49 -14.89 1.68
N ALA A 15 6.19 -15.19 1.69
CA ALA A 15 5.19 -14.35 1.05
C ALA A 15 5.16 -12.94 1.66
N ALA A 16 5.18 -12.83 2.99
CA ALA A 16 5.21 -11.54 3.69
C ALA A 16 6.47 -10.73 3.36
N LYS A 17 7.65 -11.35 3.39
CA LYS A 17 8.93 -10.71 3.00
C LYS A 17 8.92 -10.26 1.54
N GLN A 18 8.32 -11.06 0.65
CA GLN A 18 8.21 -10.71 -0.75
C GLN A 18 7.29 -9.50 -0.97
N VAL A 19 6.16 -9.42 -0.24
CA VAL A 19 5.27 -8.25 -0.27
C VAL A 19 6.02 -7.01 0.22
N GLU A 20 6.68 -7.08 1.38
CA GLU A 20 7.46 -5.97 1.93
C GLU A 20 8.54 -5.47 0.97
N ARG A 21 9.32 -6.38 0.37
CA ARG A 21 10.35 -6.01 -0.61
C ARG A 21 9.75 -5.27 -1.81
N LEU A 22 8.60 -5.71 -2.31
CA LEU A 22 7.96 -5.09 -3.47
C LEU A 22 7.31 -3.75 -3.14
N GLU A 23 6.85 -3.55 -1.89
CA GLU A 23 6.38 -2.26 -1.41
C GLU A 23 7.52 -1.23 -1.34
N ILE A 24 8.68 -1.63 -0.81
CA ILE A 24 9.89 -0.79 -0.83
C ILE A 24 10.30 -0.49 -2.27
N ALA A 25 10.34 -1.50 -3.14
CA ALA A 25 10.71 -1.33 -4.55
C ALA A 25 9.75 -0.39 -5.32
N TYR A 26 8.47 -0.34 -4.94
CA TYR A 26 7.50 0.58 -5.54
C TYR A 26 7.78 2.03 -5.13
N TRP A 27 8.08 2.27 -3.85
CA TRP A 27 8.56 3.58 -3.39
C TRP A 27 9.87 3.99 -4.05
N GLU A 28 10.83 3.07 -4.15
CA GLU A 28 12.10 3.33 -4.83
C GLU A 28 11.89 3.69 -6.30
N ALA A 29 10.97 2.98 -6.98
CA ALA A 29 10.62 3.27 -8.36
C ALA A 29 10.05 4.69 -8.49
N LEU A 30 9.17 5.14 -7.60
CA LEU A 30 8.60 6.51 -7.60
C LEU A 30 9.68 7.58 -7.34
N LEU A 31 10.63 7.30 -6.46
CA LEU A 31 11.72 8.21 -6.09
C LEU A 31 12.93 8.14 -7.04
N SER A 32 12.92 7.23 -8.02
CA SER A 32 14.06 6.96 -8.89
C SER A 32 14.36 8.08 -9.89
N TYR A 33 13.39 8.97 -10.16
CA TYR A 33 13.52 10.04 -11.14
C TYR A 33 13.54 11.43 -10.48
N PRO A 34 14.72 12.09 -10.39
CA PRO A 34 14.89 13.34 -9.65
C PRO A 34 13.96 14.49 -10.08
N ALA A 35 13.59 14.57 -11.36
CA ALA A 35 12.72 15.64 -11.84
C ALA A 35 11.26 15.51 -11.32
N CYS A 36 10.86 14.32 -10.86
CA CYS A 36 9.55 14.10 -10.23
C CYS A 36 9.62 14.07 -8.70
N PHE A 37 10.81 14.19 -8.12
CA PHE A 37 11.04 14.07 -6.69
C PHE A 37 10.18 15.06 -5.90
N GLU A 38 10.14 16.34 -6.30
CA GLU A 38 9.38 17.35 -5.54
C GLU A 38 7.88 17.06 -5.50
N SER A 39 7.29 16.51 -6.57
CA SER A 39 5.88 16.14 -6.57
C SER A 39 5.59 14.98 -5.62
N VAL A 40 6.49 14.00 -5.53
CA VAL A 40 6.38 12.91 -4.55
C VAL A 40 6.64 13.42 -3.12
N ALA A 41 7.65 14.27 -2.94
CA ALA A 41 8.01 14.86 -1.65
C ALA A 41 6.86 15.70 -1.08
N ALA A 42 6.18 16.50 -1.90
CA ALA A 42 5.04 17.31 -1.48
C ALA A 42 3.87 16.46 -0.95
N VAL A 43 3.62 15.29 -1.55
CA VAL A 43 2.61 14.35 -1.06
C VAL A 43 3.03 13.76 0.29
N ILE A 44 4.29 13.35 0.42
CA ILE A 44 4.81 12.79 1.67
C ILE A 44 4.75 13.84 2.80
N GLU A 45 5.21 15.06 2.55
CA GLU A 45 5.25 16.13 3.55
C GLU A 45 3.85 16.51 4.06
N ARG A 46 2.83 16.52 3.19
CA ARG A 46 1.43 16.76 3.58
C ARG A 46 0.86 15.67 4.49
N ARG A 47 1.38 14.45 4.42
CA ARG A 47 0.86 13.30 5.16
C ARG A 47 1.63 13.01 6.45
N VAL A 48 2.85 13.50 6.54
CA VAL A 48 3.81 13.21 7.62
C VAL A 48 4.08 14.48 8.48
N GLU A 49 3.08 15.36 8.60
CA GLU A 49 3.20 16.72 9.19
C GLU A 49 3.98 16.78 10.52
N ASP A 50 3.93 15.73 11.34
CA ASP A 50 4.53 15.67 12.69
C ASP A 50 5.93 15.00 12.77
N GLN A 51 6.51 14.51 11.67
CA GLN A 51 7.80 13.80 11.72
C GLN A 51 8.85 14.38 10.76
N PRO A 52 10.02 14.83 11.26
CA PRO A 52 11.09 15.33 10.39
C PRO A 52 11.71 14.17 9.59
N LEU A 53 11.67 14.30 8.26
CA LEU A 53 12.30 13.36 7.32
C LEU A 53 13.60 13.96 6.75
N PRO A 54 14.77 13.77 7.41
CA PRO A 54 16.05 14.33 6.94
C PRO A 54 16.48 13.79 5.57
N GLU A 55 15.98 12.63 5.17
CA GLU A 55 16.19 12.05 3.85
C GLU A 55 15.62 12.95 2.74
N LEU A 56 14.41 13.49 2.93
CA LEU A 56 13.78 14.41 1.97
C LEU A 56 14.63 15.68 1.81
N ALA A 57 15.09 16.25 2.92
CA ALA A 57 15.97 17.42 2.89
C ALA A 57 17.30 17.14 2.17
N SER A 58 17.85 15.93 2.36
CA SER A 58 19.11 15.50 1.71
C SER A 58 18.93 15.27 0.21
N LEU A 59 17.83 14.63 -0.20
CA LEU A 59 17.46 14.45 -1.60
C LEU A 59 17.23 15.79 -2.30
N ARG A 60 16.49 16.72 -1.67
CA ARG A 60 16.27 18.08 -2.17
C ARG A 60 17.58 18.86 -2.36
N LYS A 61 18.53 18.73 -1.44
CA LYS A 61 19.89 19.32 -1.58
C LYS A 61 20.63 18.72 -2.78
N LEU A 62 20.52 17.41 -3.02
CA LEU A 62 21.14 16.77 -4.19
C LEU A 62 20.52 17.27 -5.50
N CYS A 63 19.19 17.40 -5.58
CA CYS A 63 18.50 17.99 -6.73
C CYS A 63 19.03 19.40 -7.03
N LYS A 64 19.11 20.27 -6.02
CA LYS A 64 19.63 21.65 -6.19
C LYS A 64 21.10 21.70 -6.61
N SER A 65 21.90 20.72 -6.23
CA SER A 65 23.33 20.64 -6.57
C SER A 65 23.61 20.10 -7.99
N SER A 66 22.60 19.55 -8.66
CA SER A 66 22.72 18.96 -9.99
C SER A 66 22.61 20.03 -11.08
N LYS A 67 23.50 19.97 -12.08
CA LYS A 67 23.38 20.78 -13.31
C LYS A 67 22.60 19.98 -14.35
N ALA A 68 21.58 20.61 -14.95
CA ALA A 68 20.80 20.06 -16.08
C ALA A 68 20.09 18.72 -15.81
N ASP A 69 19.50 18.55 -14.63
CA ASP A 69 18.71 17.38 -14.21
C ASP A 69 19.44 16.03 -14.29
N LYS A 70 20.78 16.05 -14.31
CA LYS A 70 21.62 14.84 -14.34
C LYS A 70 22.54 14.80 -13.13
N LEU A 71 22.40 13.74 -12.34
CA LEU A 71 23.30 13.45 -11.22
C LEU A 71 24.61 12.88 -11.74
N GLY A 72 25.75 13.29 -11.18
CA GLY A 72 27.02 12.60 -11.45
C GLY A 72 27.04 11.20 -10.82
N LYS A 73 27.89 10.28 -11.30
CA LYS A 73 27.96 8.88 -10.81
C LYS A 73 28.00 8.75 -9.27
N ARG A 74 28.79 9.57 -8.57
CA ARG A 74 28.86 9.56 -7.10
C ARG A 74 27.55 10.05 -6.45
N GLN A 75 26.89 11.03 -7.08
CA GLN A 75 25.60 11.54 -6.62
C GLN A 75 24.47 10.54 -6.90
N GLU A 76 24.53 9.78 -8.00
CA GLU A 76 23.57 8.71 -8.31
C GLU A 76 23.62 7.60 -7.27
N VAL A 77 24.82 7.15 -6.87
CA VAL A 77 24.97 6.14 -5.80
C VAL A 77 24.40 6.67 -4.49
N ARG A 78 24.68 7.92 -4.15
CA ARG A 78 24.15 8.55 -2.94
C ARG A 78 22.63 8.73 -3.00
N TRP A 79 22.09 9.09 -4.17
CA TRP A 79 20.66 9.21 -4.43
C TRP A 79 19.96 7.88 -4.20
N ALA A 80 20.45 6.81 -4.82
CA ALA A 80 19.90 5.47 -4.64
C ALA A 80 19.89 5.03 -3.17
N ALA A 81 20.97 5.29 -2.43
CA ALA A 81 21.03 4.97 -1.00
C ALA A 81 19.99 5.74 -0.18
N LEU A 82 19.82 7.05 -0.44
CA LEU A 82 18.81 7.87 0.22
C LEU A 82 17.38 7.45 -0.17
N CYS A 83 17.14 7.08 -1.42
CA CYS A 83 15.85 6.57 -1.88
C CYS A 83 15.50 5.26 -1.18
N LEU A 84 16.44 4.33 -1.00
CA LEU A 84 16.21 3.10 -0.25
C LEU A 84 15.87 3.37 1.22
N GLN A 85 16.62 4.27 1.86
CA GLN A 85 16.35 4.68 3.26
C GLN A 85 14.96 5.30 3.41
N LEU A 86 14.62 6.25 2.53
CA LEU A 86 13.31 6.90 2.52
C LEU A 86 12.20 5.89 2.23
N SER A 87 12.37 5.01 1.24
CA SER A 87 11.38 3.99 0.87
C SER A 87 11.09 3.01 2.00
N THR A 88 12.12 2.63 2.76
CA THR A 88 11.99 1.76 3.93
C THR A 88 11.17 2.46 5.02
N LYS A 89 11.47 3.73 5.33
CA LYS A 89 10.68 4.54 6.26
C LYS A 89 9.25 4.75 5.77
N MET A 90 9.06 5.04 4.49
CA MET A 90 7.74 5.24 3.90
C MET A 90 6.90 3.98 3.97
N ARG A 91 7.48 2.78 3.80
CA ARG A 91 6.76 1.51 3.99
C ARG A 91 6.21 1.36 5.41
N GLU A 92 6.92 1.85 6.42
CA GLU A 92 6.50 1.80 7.83
C GLU A 92 5.41 2.85 8.13
N LEU A 93 5.58 4.08 7.62
CA LEU A 93 4.65 5.19 7.86
C LEU A 93 3.35 5.06 7.06
N ASP A 94 3.42 4.63 5.80
CA ASP A 94 2.29 4.49 4.88
C ASP A 94 1.50 3.20 5.12
N SER A 95 1.04 2.96 6.35
CA SER A 95 0.47 1.67 6.79
C SER A 95 -0.76 1.19 6.02
N ASP A 96 -1.45 2.08 5.32
CA ASP A 96 -2.64 1.81 4.49
C ASP A 96 -2.38 1.95 2.98
N ARG A 97 -1.13 2.22 2.59
CA ARG A 97 -0.68 2.36 1.21
C ARG A 97 -1.39 3.49 0.46
N LEU A 98 -1.91 4.49 1.16
CA LEU A 98 -2.53 5.65 0.55
C LEU A 98 -1.48 6.64 0.06
N PHE A 99 -0.36 6.80 0.75
CA PHE A 99 0.65 7.80 0.39
C PHE A 99 1.34 7.41 -0.91
N VAL A 100 1.64 6.12 -1.10
CA VAL A 100 2.25 5.60 -2.33
C VAL A 100 1.29 5.75 -3.53
N GLN A 101 0.00 5.50 -3.32
CA GLN A 101 -1.02 5.65 -4.36
C GLN A 101 -1.22 7.11 -4.76
N GLU A 102 -1.24 8.03 -3.79
CA GLU A 102 -1.34 9.47 -4.06
C GLU A 102 -0.09 10.00 -4.76
N SER A 103 1.10 9.53 -4.36
CA SER A 103 2.37 9.85 -5.00
C SER A 103 2.41 9.37 -6.45
N ASP A 104 1.95 8.14 -6.72
CA ASP A 104 1.85 7.59 -8.07
C ASP A 104 0.89 8.40 -8.95
N ARG A 105 -0.26 8.81 -8.41
CA ARG A 105 -1.18 9.72 -9.11
C ARG A 105 -0.54 11.08 -9.38
N ALA A 106 0.18 11.65 -8.41
CA ALA A 106 0.90 12.92 -8.60
C ALA A 106 1.93 12.82 -9.73
N VAL A 107 2.69 11.72 -9.80
CA VAL A 107 3.64 11.46 -10.88
C VAL A 107 2.95 11.32 -12.24
N HIS A 108 1.84 10.60 -12.32
CA HIS A 108 1.09 10.47 -13.58
C HIS A 108 0.37 11.76 -13.99
N ARG A 109 0.00 12.64 -13.04
CA ARG A 109 -0.51 13.99 -13.35
C ARG A 109 0.53 14.82 -14.12
N LEU A 110 1.82 14.70 -13.77
CA LEU A 110 2.90 15.35 -14.53
C LEU A 110 3.02 14.81 -15.97
N ALA A 111 2.54 13.59 -16.23
CA ALA A 111 2.50 13.00 -17.56
C ALA A 111 1.31 13.47 -18.42
N GLY A 112 0.35 14.18 -17.83
CA GLY A 112 -0.89 14.58 -18.49
C GLY A 112 -1.95 13.47 -18.57
N ASP A 113 -1.71 12.31 -17.94
CA ASP A 113 -2.65 11.17 -17.96
C ASP A 113 -3.94 11.44 -17.14
N PHE A 114 -3.93 12.46 -16.28
CA PHE A 114 -5.03 12.85 -15.38
C PHE A 114 -5.37 14.35 -15.51
N ALA A 115 -5.57 14.82 -16.74
CA ALA A 115 -5.77 16.25 -17.07
C ALA A 115 -6.97 16.93 -16.36
N ASP A 116 -7.91 16.17 -15.81
CA ASP A 116 -9.13 16.67 -15.17
C ASP A 116 -8.98 16.98 -13.67
N GLU A 117 -7.90 16.57 -13.00
CA GLU A 117 -7.61 16.87 -11.57
C GLU A 117 -6.53 17.96 -11.45
N ARG A 118 -6.93 19.22 -11.69
CA ARG A 118 -6.03 20.39 -11.65
C ARG A 118 -5.73 20.88 -10.23
N ASP A 119 -4.88 20.15 -9.52
CA ASP A 119 -4.12 20.68 -8.37
C ASP A 119 -2.63 20.70 -8.73
N ILE A 120 -2.22 21.64 -9.57
CA ILE A 120 -0.84 21.72 -10.06
C ILE A 120 0.02 22.50 -9.07
N VAL A 121 0.75 21.78 -8.21
CA VAL A 121 2.04 22.23 -7.68
C VAL A 121 3.10 21.47 -8.46
N GLY A 122 3.64 22.09 -9.52
CA GLY A 122 4.75 21.54 -10.32
C GLY A 122 4.70 21.89 -11.81
N ASP A 123 5.86 22.17 -12.40
CA ASP A 123 6.00 22.37 -13.84
C ASP A 123 5.73 21.08 -14.60
N HIS A 124 5.11 21.17 -15.78
CA HIS A 124 4.84 20.02 -16.63
C HIS A 124 6.17 19.34 -17.01
N VAL A 125 6.32 18.05 -16.73
CA VAL A 125 7.50 17.30 -17.16
C VAL A 125 7.34 16.93 -18.63
N ARG A 126 8.29 17.34 -19.48
CA ARG A 126 8.28 16.98 -20.90
C ARG A 126 8.33 15.45 -21.07
N MET A 127 7.51 14.89 -21.97
CA MET A 127 7.53 13.46 -22.32
C MET A 127 8.82 13.05 -23.05
N THR A 128 9.89 12.87 -22.30
CA THR A 128 11.17 12.35 -22.79
C THR A 128 11.17 10.80 -22.79
N PRO A 129 12.00 10.15 -23.62
CA PRO A 129 12.17 8.69 -23.55
C PRO A 129 12.61 8.19 -22.18
N SER A 130 13.40 8.97 -21.44
CA SER A 130 13.82 8.65 -20.07
C SER A 130 12.63 8.70 -19.09
N PHE A 131 11.77 9.71 -19.22
CA PHE A 131 10.56 9.79 -18.40
C PHE A 131 9.57 8.65 -18.69
N LYS A 132 9.39 8.28 -19.97
CA LYS A 132 8.57 7.11 -20.34
C LYS A 132 9.09 5.80 -19.72
N ARG A 133 10.43 5.60 -19.70
CA ARG A 133 11.06 4.45 -19.05
C ARG A 133 10.83 4.46 -17.53
N PHE A 134 10.90 5.63 -16.91
CA PHE A 134 10.58 5.80 -15.49
C PHE A 134 9.12 5.42 -15.20
N LEU A 135 8.13 5.97 -15.90
CA LEU A 135 6.72 5.60 -15.72
C LEU A 135 6.49 4.10 -15.93
N GLN A 136 7.18 3.50 -16.91
CA GLN A 136 7.13 2.05 -17.11
C GLN A 136 7.70 1.29 -15.90
N SER A 137 8.81 1.72 -15.32
CA SER A 137 9.36 1.09 -14.10
C SER A 137 8.43 1.19 -12.91
N VAL A 138 7.78 2.35 -12.71
CA VAL A 138 6.77 2.55 -11.65
C VAL A 138 5.60 1.59 -11.85
N ARG A 139 5.06 1.50 -13.07
CA ARG A 139 3.96 0.58 -13.42
C ARG A 139 4.33 -0.89 -13.24
N VAL A 140 5.58 -1.27 -13.54
CA VAL A 140 6.07 -2.64 -13.31
C VAL A 140 6.14 -2.93 -11.81
N ALA A 141 6.70 -2.02 -11.01
CA ALA A 141 6.81 -2.17 -9.55
C ALA A 141 5.41 -2.26 -8.89
N GLN A 142 4.49 -1.36 -9.24
CA GLN A 142 3.10 -1.38 -8.80
C GLN A 142 2.42 -2.73 -9.11
N LYS A 143 2.52 -3.21 -10.36
CA LYS A 143 1.92 -4.50 -10.75
C LYS A 143 2.55 -5.68 -10.03
N ALA A 144 3.86 -5.66 -9.81
CA ALA A 144 4.55 -6.71 -9.07
C ALA A 144 4.08 -6.77 -7.61
N GLN A 145 4.03 -5.61 -6.93
CA GLN A 145 3.50 -5.48 -5.57
C GLN A 145 2.06 -5.98 -5.47
N GLN A 146 1.18 -5.54 -6.37
CA GLN A 146 -0.22 -5.94 -6.37
C GLN A 146 -0.39 -7.45 -6.59
N ARG A 147 0.41 -8.05 -7.50
CA ARG A 147 0.39 -9.50 -7.75
C ARG A 147 0.82 -10.30 -6.53
N ALA A 148 1.89 -9.89 -5.85
CA ALA A 148 2.37 -10.56 -4.65
C ALA A 148 1.34 -10.49 -3.51
N LYS A 149 0.76 -9.32 -3.28
CA LYS A 149 -0.33 -9.11 -2.33
C LYS A 149 -1.54 -9.99 -2.67
N ASN A 150 -2.00 -9.96 -3.92
CA ASN A 150 -3.14 -10.76 -4.37
C ASN A 150 -2.90 -12.26 -4.19
N ARG A 151 -1.68 -12.74 -4.47
CA ARG A 151 -1.30 -14.14 -4.26
C ARG A 151 -1.35 -14.51 -2.78
N PHE A 152 -0.87 -13.64 -1.90
CA PHE A 152 -0.89 -13.89 -0.45
C PHE A 152 -2.33 -13.89 0.10
N VAL A 153 -3.18 -12.96 -0.36
CA VAL A 153 -4.62 -12.95 -0.04
C VAL A 153 -5.30 -14.21 -0.55
N ALA A 154 -5.09 -14.57 -1.83
CA ALA A 154 -5.73 -15.72 -2.47
C ALA A 154 -5.44 -17.04 -1.73
N ALA A 155 -4.22 -17.21 -1.22
CA ALA A 155 -3.83 -18.37 -0.44
C ALA A 155 -4.61 -18.52 0.88
N ASN A 156 -5.21 -17.44 1.38
CA ASN A 156 -5.89 -17.37 2.68
C ASN A 156 -7.42 -17.20 2.58
N LEU A 157 -8.02 -17.20 1.39
CA LEU A 157 -9.47 -17.02 1.22
C LEU A 157 -10.31 -18.08 1.97
N ARG A 158 -9.79 -19.30 2.12
CA ARG A 158 -10.48 -20.37 2.87
C ARG A 158 -10.67 -20.04 4.35
N LEU A 159 -9.73 -19.30 4.94
CA LEU A 159 -9.82 -18.83 6.33
C LEU A 159 -11.01 -17.89 6.49
N VAL A 160 -11.25 -17.00 5.51
CA VAL A 160 -12.39 -16.08 5.53
C VAL A 160 -13.70 -16.85 5.55
N VAL A 161 -13.84 -17.85 4.66
CA VAL A 161 -15.05 -18.68 4.58
C VAL A 161 -15.31 -19.41 5.91
N SER A 162 -14.27 -19.99 6.53
CA SER A 162 -14.43 -20.71 7.80
C SER A 162 -14.83 -19.81 8.96
N ILE A 163 -14.37 -18.56 8.96
CA ILE A 163 -14.77 -17.54 9.95
C ILE A 163 -16.19 -17.05 9.68
N ALA A 164 -16.50 -16.64 8.45
CA ALA A 164 -17.78 -16.07 8.06
C ALA A 164 -18.97 -17.01 8.32
N ARG A 165 -18.78 -18.33 8.13
CA ARG A 165 -19.81 -19.34 8.44
C ARG A 165 -20.35 -19.26 9.87
N ARG A 166 -19.53 -18.86 10.86
CA ARG A 166 -19.95 -18.73 12.26
C ARG A 166 -20.86 -17.51 12.52
N TYR A 167 -20.88 -16.56 11.60
CA TYR A 167 -21.66 -15.32 11.67
C TYR A 167 -22.92 -15.36 10.81
N ASN A 168 -23.16 -16.44 10.06
CA ASN A 168 -24.32 -16.60 9.20
C ASN A 168 -25.58 -16.92 10.03
N ARG A 169 -26.16 -15.88 10.65
CA ARG A 169 -27.39 -15.95 11.46
C ARG A 169 -28.58 -15.27 10.77
N GLY A 170 -28.56 -15.18 9.43
CA GLY A 170 -29.65 -14.63 8.61
C GLY A 170 -29.75 -13.10 8.53
N ARG A 171 -28.95 -12.33 9.30
CA ARG A 171 -28.95 -10.85 9.25
C ARG A 171 -28.26 -10.28 8.01
N LEU A 172 -27.34 -11.04 7.43
CA LEU A 172 -26.63 -10.68 6.21
C LEU A 172 -26.32 -11.99 5.45
N PRO A 173 -26.47 -12.03 4.11
CA PRO A 173 -26.10 -13.21 3.32
C PRO A 173 -24.66 -13.65 3.55
N LEU A 174 -24.40 -14.96 3.48
CA LEU A 174 -23.06 -15.52 3.67
C LEU A 174 -22.03 -14.95 2.67
N ILE A 175 -22.45 -14.71 1.41
CA ILE A 175 -21.58 -14.14 0.37
C ILE A 175 -21.10 -12.76 0.78
N ASP A 176 -21.98 -11.93 1.32
CA ASP A 176 -21.64 -10.57 1.77
C ASP A 176 -20.72 -10.60 3.00
N LEU A 177 -20.97 -11.51 3.96
CA LEU A 177 -20.06 -11.74 5.08
C LEU A 177 -18.65 -12.16 4.60
N ILE A 178 -18.57 -12.98 3.56
CA ILE A 178 -17.30 -13.38 2.95
C ILE A 178 -16.63 -12.17 2.28
N GLN A 179 -17.35 -11.31 1.56
CA GLN A 179 -16.76 -10.12 0.95
C GLN A 179 -16.19 -9.16 1.99
N GLU A 180 -16.95 -8.90 3.07
CA GLU A 180 -16.49 -8.05 4.17
C GLU A 180 -15.29 -8.66 4.89
N GLY A 181 -15.32 -9.98 5.12
CA GLY A 181 -14.19 -10.72 5.64
C GLY A 181 -12.95 -10.68 4.72
N ASN A 182 -13.13 -10.70 3.40
CA ASN A 182 -12.05 -10.55 2.43
C ASN A 182 -11.41 -9.15 2.51
N ILE A 183 -12.22 -8.11 2.73
CA ILE A 183 -11.70 -6.75 3.00
C ILE A 183 -10.87 -6.73 4.29
N GLY A 184 -11.34 -7.39 5.35
CA GLY A 184 -10.57 -7.58 6.58
C GLY A 184 -9.25 -8.33 6.34
N LEU A 185 -9.27 -9.40 5.53
CA LEU A 185 -8.08 -10.16 5.17
C LEU A 185 -7.07 -9.32 4.38
N MET A 186 -7.52 -8.50 3.43
CA MET A 186 -6.64 -7.60 2.66
C MET A 186 -5.90 -6.62 3.59
N LYS A 187 -6.60 -6.03 4.57
CA LYS A 187 -6.01 -5.16 5.60
C LYS A 187 -5.01 -5.91 6.49
N ALA A 188 -5.32 -7.17 6.82
CA ALA A 188 -4.40 -8.01 7.58
C ALA A 188 -3.09 -8.26 6.80
N VAL A 189 -3.17 -8.50 5.48
CA VAL A 189 -1.97 -8.69 4.65
C VAL A 189 -1.11 -7.43 4.59
N GLU A 190 -1.73 -6.25 4.46
CA GLU A 190 -1.00 -4.96 4.41
C GLU A 190 -0.23 -4.66 5.70
N ARG A 191 -0.79 -5.06 6.85
CA ARG A 191 -0.28 -4.70 8.18
C ARG A 191 0.46 -5.83 8.89
N PHE A 192 0.60 -6.99 8.25
CA PHE A 192 1.24 -8.14 8.87
C PHE A 192 2.74 -7.91 9.02
N ASP A 193 3.22 -8.12 10.24
CA ASP A 193 4.64 -8.03 10.60
C ASP A 193 5.17 -9.44 10.88
N HIS A 194 5.98 -9.96 9.95
CA HIS A 194 6.54 -11.31 10.04
C HIS A 194 7.64 -11.43 11.10
N ASN A 195 8.20 -10.33 11.58
CA ASN A 195 9.26 -10.34 12.60
C ASN A 195 8.74 -10.65 14.01
N ARG A 196 7.42 -10.53 14.24
CA ARG A 196 6.81 -10.75 15.56
C ARG A 196 6.66 -12.22 15.95
N GLY A 197 6.94 -13.17 15.04
CA GLY A 197 6.92 -14.60 15.32
C GLY A 197 5.52 -15.25 15.44
N TYR A 198 4.44 -14.50 15.20
CA TYR A 198 3.08 -15.03 15.20
C TYR A 198 2.66 -15.51 13.81
N ARG A 199 1.82 -16.56 13.77
CA ARG A 199 1.21 -17.06 12.52
C ARG A 199 0.31 -16.01 11.88
N PHE A 200 0.32 -15.93 10.56
CA PHE A 200 -0.53 -15.00 9.82
C PHE A 200 -2.01 -15.24 10.10
N SER A 201 -2.44 -16.51 10.15
CA SER A 201 -3.84 -16.88 10.42
C SER A 201 -4.37 -16.35 11.75
N THR A 202 -3.53 -16.30 12.78
CA THR A 202 -3.88 -15.73 14.09
C THR A 202 -4.16 -14.24 13.97
N TYR A 203 -3.27 -13.50 13.32
CA TYR A 203 -3.42 -12.06 13.09
C TYR A 203 -4.63 -11.75 12.21
N ALA A 204 -4.74 -12.42 11.06
CA ALA A 204 -5.82 -12.24 10.11
C ALA A 204 -7.20 -12.53 10.71
N SER A 205 -7.30 -13.51 11.60
CA SER A 205 -8.57 -13.87 12.25
C SER A 205 -9.19 -12.73 13.06
N TRP A 206 -8.38 -11.82 13.61
CA TRP A 206 -8.90 -10.63 14.30
C TRP A 206 -9.50 -9.64 13.29
N TRP A 207 -8.76 -9.31 12.23
CA TRP A 207 -9.21 -8.39 11.18
C TRP A 207 -10.45 -8.88 10.44
N ILE A 208 -10.52 -10.18 10.13
CA ILE A 208 -11.67 -10.80 9.46
C ILE A 208 -12.91 -10.69 10.36
N ARG A 209 -12.79 -11.06 11.65
CA ARG A 209 -13.92 -10.92 12.60
C ARG A 209 -14.35 -9.48 12.77
N HIS A 210 -13.40 -8.56 12.89
CA HIS A 210 -13.69 -7.14 13.04
C HIS A 210 -14.47 -6.59 11.83
N ALA A 211 -14.02 -6.89 10.60
CA ALA A 211 -14.69 -6.46 9.38
C ALA A 211 -16.11 -7.03 9.28
N ILE A 212 -16.28 -8.33 9.57
CA ILE A 212 -17.59 -8.99 9.56
C ILE A 212 -18.54 -8.40 10.62
N SER A 213 -18.06 -8.22 11.86
CA SER A 213 -18.88 -7.63 12.93
C SER A 213 -19.30 -6.20 12.60
N ARG A 214 -18.38 -5.38 12.06
CA ARG A 214 -18.70 -4.02 11.61
C ARG A 214 -19.75 -4.03 10.51
N ALA A 215 -19.62 -4.91 9.52
CA ALA A 215 -20.59 -5.01 8.44
C ALA A 215 -21.97 -5.47 8.92
N LEU A 216 -22.04 -6.39 9.89
CA LEU A 216 -23.31 -6.80 10.49
C LEU A 216 -24.00 -5.66 11.24
N ALA A 217 -23.24 -4.83 11.95
CA ALA A 217 -23.77 -3.65 12.63
C ALA A 217 -24.28 -2.60 11.62
N ASP A 218 -23.53 -2.37 10.55
CA ASP A 218 -23.80 -1.31 9.58
C ASP A 218 -24.86 -1.68 8.53
N LYS A 219 -24.89 -2.95 8.10
CA LYS A 219 -25.67 -3.44 6.94
C LYS A 219 -26.68 -4.53 7.29
N GLY A 220 -26.58 -5.15 8.47
CA GLY A 220 -27.42 -6.29 8.84
C GLY A 220 -28.84 -5.93 9.27
N ARG A 221 -29.23 -4.66 9.16
CA ARG A 221 -30.56 -4.13 9.50
C ARG A 221 -31.02 -3.22 8.37
N ALA A 222 -32.34 -3.14 8.16
CA ALA A 222 -32.92 -2.24 7.16
C ALA A 222 -32.62 -0.76 7.47
N VAL A 223 -32.52 -0.40 8.74
CA VAL A 223 -32.13 0.93 9.22
C VAL A 223 -30.78 0.84 9.90
N ARG A 224 -29.82 1.66 9.45
CA ARG A 224 -28.48 1.76 10.02
C ARG A 224 -28.54 2.38 11.42
N ILE A 225 -27.93 1.71 12.39
CA ILE A 225 -27.81 2.19 13.77
C ILE A 225 -26.31 2.34 14.08
N PRO A 226 -25.86 3.42 14.73
CA PRO A 226 -24.47 3.57 15.15
C PRO A 226 -23.99 2.39 15.99
N VAL A 227 -22.75 1.94 15.76
CA VAL A 227 -22.19 0.71 16.38
C VAL A 227 -22.19 0.78 17.91
N HIS A 228 -21.85 1.92 18.50
CA HIS A 228 -21.81 2.09 19.96
C HIS A 228 -23.18 1.86 20.64
N MET A 229 -24.28 2.14 19.93
CA MET A 229 -25.63 1.88 20.46
C MET A 229 -25.95 0.39 20.47
N LEU A 230 -25.37 -0.40 19.56
CA LEU A 230 -25.64 -1.84 19.46
C LEU A 230 -24.89 -2.65 20.54
N ASP A 231 -23.73 -2.16 20.99
CA ASP A 231 -22.94 -2.78 22.05
C ASP A 231 -23.62 -2.66 23.43
N THR A 232 -24.51 -1.69 23.63
CA THR A 232 -25.24 -1.50 24.91
C THR A 232 -26.39 -2.50 25.13
N TYR A 233 -26.87 -3.16 24.07
CA TYR A 233 -28.05 -4.05 24.12
C TYR A 233 -27.73 -5.55 23.99
N ASN A 234 -26.46 -5.95 23.87
CA ASN A 234 -26.03 -7.35 23.80
C ASN A 234 -25.22 -7.73 25.05
#